data_AF-A0A4W5RRD5-F1
#
_entry.id   AF-A0A4W5RRD5-F1
#
_cell.length_a   1.000
_cell.length_b   1.000
_cell.length_c   1.000
_cell.angle_alpha   90.00
_cell.angle_beta   90.00
_cell.angle_gamma   90.00
#
_symmetry.space_group_name_H-M   'P 1'
#
loop_
_entity.id
_entity.type
_entity.pdbx_description
1 polymer ?
#
loop_
_entity_poly.entity_id
_entity_poly.type
_entity_poly.pdbx_seq_one_letter_code
_entity_poly.pdbx_strand_id
1 'polypeptide(L)'
;PRIDCIAYLSMNMTECERVCVFGTVDLGCSLGLRLLQAGYGVVFGSRSPKAAVLGHAAAAQSAHQIFIAVPREHYDFLVPLANQFKEKVLVDLSNNLRKNQYPEANAEYLQRNVYICGESVEAKQAVMAVATKLGLSALDRGFLLVARELEDFPLQLFPQWRLPLRIAIGLSAAFFFYLLIRYIIYAYVTQGEDISFRIMVSLANQVCPIVFLIMLSLCYMPSVLASFLLGAYRGTMYRRFPNWLDRWMQCRKQLGLLALGFAFLHVLYTLIIPIRSVEHTLKCTRTHTHTHTVACIFL
;
A
#
# COMPACT_ATOMS: atom_id res chain seq x y z
N PRO A 1 23.10 -17.89 17.76
CA PRO A 1 24.07 -17.49 16.72
C PRO A 1 24.05 -16.00 16.35
N ARG A 2 22.91 -15.43 15.92
CA ARG A 2 22.87 -14.03 15.43
C ARG A 2 23.06 -12.98 16.54
N ILE A 3 22.42 -13.18 17.69
CA ILE A 3 22.54 -12.31 18.87
C ILE A 3 23.93 -12.43 19.50
N ASP A 4 24.51 -13.63 19.52
CA ASP A 4 25.85 -13.86 20.05
C ASP A 4 26.93 -13.09 19.26
N CYS A 5 26.84 -13.06 17.92
CA CYS A 5 27.73 -12.24 17.08
C CYS A 5 27.53 -10.73 17.29
N ILE A 6 26.29 -10.28 17.46
CA ILE A 6 25.93 -8.88 17.70
C ILE A 6 26.51 -8.41 19.04
N ALA A 7 26.43 -9.25 20.07
CA ALA A 7 26.93 -8.90 21.39
C ALA A 7 28.46 -8.89 21.48
N TYR A 8 29.15 -9.76 20.73
CA TYR A 8 30.61 -9.71 20.56
C TYR A 8 31.09 -8.39 19.95
N LEU A 9 30.34 -7.84 18.97
CA LEU A 9 30.66 -6.54 18.36
C LEU A 9 30.45 -5.37 19.34
N SER A 10 29.50 -5.49 20.28
CA SER A 10 29.21 -4.43 21.26
C SER A 10 30.28 -4.30 22.36
N MET A 11 31.07 -5.33 22.64
CA MET A 11 32.09 -5.31 23.70
C MET A 11 33.34 -4.47 23.34
N ASN A 12 33.54 -4.12 22.07
CA ASN A 12 34.76 -3.47 21.57
C ASN A 12 34.67 -1.95 21.35
N MET A 13 33.60 -1.29 21.78
CA MET A 13 33.42 0.16 21.56
C MET A 13 33.28 0.92 22.89
N THR A 14 34.33 1.65 23.29
CA THR A 14 34.46 2.25 24.63
C THR A 14 33.98 3.70 24.77
N GLU A 15 33.53 4.38 23.72
CA GLU A 15 32.97 5.76 23.82
C GLU A 15 31.78 6.00 22.88
N CYS A 16 30.89 5.01 22.72
CA CYS A 16 29.70 5.17 21.89
C CYS A 16 28.45 5.46 22.73
N GLU A 17 27.63 6.38 22.23
CA GLU A 17 26.28 6.64 22.74
C GLU A 17 25.50 5.30 22.81
N ARG A 18 25.07 4.94 24.03
CA ARG A 18 24.46 3.64 24.31
C ARG A 18 22.96 3.70 24.15
N VAL A 19 22.44 2.78 23.35
CA VAL A 19 21.03 2.64 23.04
C VAL A 19 20.54 1.28 23.53
N CYS A 20 19.38 1.25 24.18
CA CYS A 20 18.74 0.03 24.60
C CYS A 20 17.68 -0.41 23.60
N VAL A 21 17.60 -1.70 23.30
CA VAL A 21 16.57 -2.31 22.44
C VAL A 21 15.86 -3.41 23.23
N PHE A 22 14.56 -3.24 23.47
CA PHE A 22 13.71 -4.28 24.04
C PHE A 22 13.11 -5.15 22.94
N GLY A 23 13.16 -6.46 23.16
CA GLY A 23 12.71 -7.44 22.19
C GLY A 23 13.86 -7.96 21.33
N THR A 24 14.09 -9.26 21.40
CA THR A 24 15.16 -9.95 20.67
C THR A 24 14.64 -10.74 19.48
N VAL A 25 13.49 -10.30 18.92
CA VAL A 25 12.85 -10.90 17.74
C VAL A 25 13.32 -10.14 16.48
N ASP A 26 12.86 -10.52 15.29
CA ASP A 26 13.35 -10.04 13.99
C ASP A 26 13.55 -8.52 13.89
N LEU A 27 12.57 -7.71 14.31
CA LEU A 27 12.67 -6.25 14.29
C LEU A 27 13.79 -5.74 15.20
N GLY A 28 13.79 -6.16 16.47
CA GLY A 28 14.79 -5.76 17.45
C GLY A 28 16.20 -6.19 17.06
N CYS A 29 16.37 -7.43 16.57
CA CYS A 29 17.66 -7.92 16.08
C CYS A 29 18.17 -7.14 14.86
N SER A 30 17.28 -6.84 13.90
CA SER A 30 17.64 -6.10 12.70
C SER A 30 18.01 -4.65 13.02
N LEU A 31 17.24 -4.00 13.89
CA LEU A 31 17.51 -2.65 14.37
C LEU A 31 18.85 -2.58 15.12
N GLY A 32 19.06 -3.48 16.08
CA GLY A 32 20.30 -3.47 16.87
C GLY A 32 21.54 -3.74 16.02
N LEU A 33 21.45 -4.62 15.02
CA LEU A 33 22.55 -4.82 14.07
C LEU A 33 22.83 -3.57 13.23
N ARG A 34 21.79 -2.84 12.79
CA ARG A 34 21.94 -1.56 12.08
C ARG A 34 22.54 -0.47 12.96
N LEU A 35 22.14 -0.39 14.23
CA LEU A 35 22.69 0.55 15.20
C LEU A 35 24.18 0.30 15.48
N LEU A 36 24.58 -0.97 15.63
CA LEU A 36 25.99 -1.34 15.76
C LEU A 36 26.80 -0.96 14.51
N GLN A 37 26.28 -1.22 13.31
CA GLN A 37 26.91 -0.81 12.05
C GLN A 37 27.07 0.71 11.92
N ALA A 38 26.16 1.48 12.53
CA ALA A 38 26.23 2.94 12.58
C ALA A 38 27.09 3.47 13.74
N GLY A 39 27.78 2.59 14.48
CA GLY A 39 28.68 2.97 15.58
C GLY A 39 27.98 3.38 16.87
N TYR A 40 26.81 2.83 17.17
CA TYR A 40 26.18 2.93 18.50
C TYR A 40 26.54 1.71 19.36
N GLY A 41 26.61 1.89 20.68
CA GLY A 41 26.66 0.76 21.62
C GLY A 41 25.24 0.24 21.85
N VAL A 42 24.97 -1.04 21.61
CA VAL A 42 23.60 -1.58 21.68
C VAL A 42 23.47 -2.58 22.81
N VAL A 43 22.52 -2.32 23.72
CA VAL A 43 22.18 -3.23 24.82
C VAL A 43 20.81 -3.82 24.57
N PHE A 44 20.73 -5.15 24.51
CA PHE A 44 19.45 -5.84 24.36
C PHE A 44 18.83 -6.16 25.73
N GLY A 45 17.54 -5.87 25.88
CA GLY A 45 16.71 -6.32 26.99
C GLY A 45 15.78 -7.46 26.58
N SER A 46 15.79 -8.56 27.34
CA SER A 46 14.92 -9.71 27.10
C SER A 46 14.31 -10.28 28.39
N ARG A 47 13.18 -11.00 28.25
CA ARG A 47 12.49 -11.70 29.35
C ARG A 47 13.30 -12.91 29.82
N SER A 48 14.05 -13.52 28.90
CA SER A 48 14.87 -14.70 29.18
C SER A 48 16.29 -14.40 28.70
N PRO A 49 17.11 -13.72 29.52
CA PRO A 49 18.46 -13.36 29.15
C PRO A 49 19.28 -14.63 28.88
N LYS A 50 19.80 -14.74 27.66
CA LYS A 50 20.73 -15.79 27.23
C LYS A 50 21.88 -15.08 26.53
N ALA A 51 23.11 -15.48 26.82
CA ALA A 51 24.35 -15.06 26.17
C ALA A 51 24.39 -13.57 25.72
N ALA A 52 24.98 -12.72 26.58
CA ALA A 52 25.25 -11.30 26.32
C ALA A 52 24.03 -10.39 26.05
N VAL A 53 22.85 -10.85 26.49
CA VAL A 53 21.61 -10.06 26.60
C VAL A 53 21.28 -9.84 28.08
N LEU A 54 20.85 -8.63 28.44
CA LEU A 54 20.49 -8.28 29.82
C LEU A 54 18.99 -8.49 30.08
N GLY A 55 18.63 -8.61 31.36
CA GLY A 55 17.23 -8.47 31.77
C GLY A 55 16.75 -7.03 31.54
N HIS A 56 15.44 -6.84 31.28
CA HIS A 56 14.89 -5.52 30.94
C HIS A 56 15.26 -4.41 31.93
N ALA A 57 15.29 -4.69 33.22
CA ALA A 57 15.63 -3.69 34.24
C ALA A 57 17.09 -3.21 34.14
N ALA A 58 18.04 -4.16 34.00
CA ALA A 58 19.45 -3.84 33.84
C ALA A 58 19.73 -3.17 32.49
N ALA A 59 19.05 -3.60 31.43
CA ALA A 59 19.14 -2.97 30.11
C ALA A 59 18.62 -1.53 30.14
N ALA A 60 17.48 -1.28 30.77
CA ALA A 60 16.88 0.05 30.89
C ALA A 60 17.83 1.04 31.58
N GLN A 61 18.53 0.63 32.64
CA GLN A 61 19.46 1.50 33.38
C GLN A 61 20.70 1.88 32.58
N SER A 62 21.07 1.08 31.58
CA SER A 62 22.32 1.22 30.83
C SER A 62 22.29 2.27 29.71
N ALA A 63 21.11 2.80 29.36
CA ALA A 63 20.90 3.72 28.25
C ALA A 63 19.81 4.78 28.54
N HIS A 64 19.93 5.95 27.91
CA HIS A 64 18.95 7.04 27.99
C HIS A 64 17.84 6.92 26.93
N GLN A 65 18.14 6.28 25.80
CA GLN A 65 17.19 6.03 24.72
C GLN A 65 16.88 4.54 24.62
N ILE A 66 15.60 4.20 24.63
CA ILE A 66 15.10 2.83 24.69
C ILE A 66 14.12 2.61 23.54
N PHE A 67 14.46 1.71 22.62
CA PHE A 67 13.61 1.29 21.52
C PHE A 67 12.79 0.05 21.94
N ILE A 68 11.46 0.14 21.84
CA ILE A 68 10.55 -0.96 22.12
C ILE A 68 10.22 -1.67 20.80
N ALA A 69 10.87 -2.82 20.57
CA ALA A 69 10.58 -3.70 19.45
C ALA A 69 9.79 -4.94 19.93
N VAL A 70 8.73 -4.70 20.71
CA VAL A 70 7.86 -5.74 21.27
C VAL A 70 6.42 -5.47 20.85
N PRO A 71 5.61 -6.48 20.47
CA PRO A 71 4.19 -6.26 20.20
C PRO A 71 3.45 -5.72 21.42
N ARG A 72 2.48 -4.81 21.20
CA ARG A 72 1.69 -4.17 22.26
C ARG A 72 1.02 -5.13 23.23
N GLU A 73 0.63 -6.32 22.77
CA GLU A 73 0.05 -7.39 23.60
C GLU A 73 0.93 -7.80 24.79
N HIS A 74 2.21 -7.47 24.74
CA HIS A 74 3.17 -7.80 25.79
C HIS A 74 3.67 -6.56 26.54
N TYR A 75 2.96 -5.42 26.54
CA TYR A 75 3.42 -4.21 27.26
C TYR A 75 3.33 -4.30 28.78
N ASP A 76 2.70 -5.35 29.32
CA ASP A 76 2.56 -5.55 30.77
C ASP A 76 3.90 -5.51 31.53
N PHE A 77 5.01 -5.90 30.91
CA PHE A 77 6.34 -5.84 31.54
C PHE A 77 6.91 -4.42 31.65
N LEU A 78 6.36 -3.43 30.94
CA LEU A 78 6.82 -2.04 31.01
C LEU A 78 6.33 -1.33 32.27
N VAL A 79 5.14 -1.69 32.76
CA VAL A 79 4.54 -1.12 33.98
C VAL A 79 5.47 -1.21 35.20
N PRO A 80 6.05 -2.37 35.56
CA PRO A 80 6.99 -2.46 36.68
C PRO A 80 8.33 -1.73 36.44
N LEU A 81 8.62 -1.32 35.20
CA LEU A 81 9.83 -0.58 34.83
C LEU A 81 9.62 0.94 34.77
N ALA A 82 8.41 1.44 35.04
CA ALA A 82 8.05 2.86 34.92
C ALA A 82 9.03 3.81 35.64
N ASN A 83 9.45 3.45 36.86
CA ASN A 83 10.42 4.24 37.63
C ASN A 83 11.78 4.37 36.92
N GLN A 84 12.16 3.37 36.13
CA GLN A 84 13.43 3.34 35.39
C GLN A 84 13.33 4.09 34.06
N PHE A 85 12.13 4.47 33.61
CA PHE A 85 11.88 5.25 32.40
C PHE A 85 11.74 6.75 32.65
N LYS A 86 11.75 7.18 33.92
CA LYS A 86 11.69 8.60 34.26
C LYS A 86 12.86 9.33 33.57
N GLU A 87 12.51 10.41 32.86
CA GLU A 87 13.45 11.25 32.09
C GLU A 87 14.13 10.57 30.88
N LYS A 88 13.65 9.39 30.45
CA LYS A 88 14.20 8.68 29.29
C LYS A 88 13.37 8.86 28.04
N VAL A 89 14.01 8.68 26.88
CA VAL A 89 13.35 8.69 25.58
C VAL A 89 12.93 7.27 25.23
N LEU A 90 11.63 7.04 25.24
CA LEU A 90 11.02 5.77 24.84
C LEU A 90 10.57 5.87 23.39
N VAL A 91 11.07 4.98 22.53
CA VAL A 91 10.74 4.93 21.11
C VAL A 91 9.90 3.68 20.86
N ASP A 92 8.60 3.87 20.63
CA ASP A 92 7.71 2.79 20.22
C ASP A 92 7.90 2.47 18.73
N LEU A 93 8.04 1.19 18.41
CA LEU A 93 8.18 0.64 17.04
C LEU A 93 7.11 -0.43 16.76
N SER A 94 6.13 -0.59 17.63
CA SER A 94 5.15 -1.66 17.51
C SER A 94 4.10 -1.34 16.45
N ASN A 95 3.68 -2.37 15.70
CA ASN A 95 2.67 -2.22 14.66
C ASN A 95 1.41 -3.02 14.97
N ASN A 96 0.23 -2.44 14.72
CA ASN A 96 -1.05 -3.10 14.93
C ASN A 96 -1.35 -4.06 13.78
N LEU A 97 -1.97 -5.20 14.07
CA LEU A 97 -2.39 -6.16 13.03
C LEU A 97 -3.67 -5.70 12.30
N ARG A 98 -4.49 -4.87 12.96
CA ARG A 98 -5.75 -4.36 12.42
C ARG A 98 -5.98 -2.90 12.80
N LYS A 99 -6.71 -2.20 11.93
CA LYS A 99 -7.11 -0.81 12.16
C LYS A 99 -8.00 -0.71 13.39
N ASN A 100 -7.78 0.30 14.24
CA ASN A 100 -8.56 0.55 15.47
C ASN A 100 -8.58 -0.60 16.48
N GLN A 101 -7.54 -1.45 16.53
CA GLN A 101 -7.46 -2.53 17.51
C GLN A 101 -7.34 -1.99 18.95
N TYR A 102 -6.65 -0.87 19.14
CA TYR A 102 -6.46 -0.19 20.42
C TYR A 102 -6.90 1.28 20.33
N PRO A 103 -7.31 1.91 21.46
CA PRO A 103 -7.72 3.31 21.48
C PRO A 103 -6.57 4.30 21.24
N GLU A 104 -5.35 3.88 21.57
CA GLU A 104 -4.12 4.68 21.48
C GLU A 104 -3.18 4.15 20.41
N ALA A 105 -2.13 4.93 20.17
CA ALA A 105 -1.22 4.84 19.07
C ALA A 105 0.16 4.20 19.41
N ASN A 106 0.92 3.69 18.42
CA ASN A 106 2.04 2.72 18.46
C ASN A 106 3.13 2.86 17.34
N ALA A 107 2.83 3.41 16.15
CA ALA A 107 3.68 3.73 14.96
C ALA A 107 4.66 2.69 14.31
N GLU A 108 4.44 2.29 13.02
CA GLU A 108 5.52 2.02 11.99
C GLU A 108 5.05 1.81 10.50
N TYR A 109 5.72 2.43 9.48
CA TYR A 109 6.42 1.79 8.30
C TYR A 109 6.47 2.56 6.91
N LEU A 110 7.73 2.83 6.48
CA LEU A 110 8.47 2.77 5.18
C LEU A 110 8.13 3.55 3.87
N GLN A 111 9.00 4.54 3.59
CA GLN A 111 9.71 4.77 2.31
C GLN A 111 10.84 5.79 2.55
N ARG A 112 12.08 5.35 2.85
CA ARG A 112 13.25 6.21 3.21
C ARG A 112 13.01 7.26 4.31
N ASN A 113 11.78 7.43 4.79
CA ASN A 113 11.27 8.46 5.66
C ASN A 113 10.72 7.78 6.93
N VAL A 114 11.24 8.13 8.09
CA VAL A 114 10.76 7.75 9.42
C VAL A 114 9.91 8.89 9.93
N TYR A 115 8.63 8.64 10.16
CA TYR A 115 7.73 9.63 10.74
C TYR A 115 7.88 9.63 12.25
N ILE A 116 8.13 10.80 12.83
CA ILE A 116 8.34 10.97 14.26
C ILE A 116 7.29 11.95 14.77
N CYS A 117 6.66 11.62 15.88
CA CYS A 117 5.74 12.50 16.60
C CYS A 117 5.96 12.33 18.10
N GLY A 118 5.70 13.37 18.88
CA GLY A 118 5.98 13.38 20.31
C GLY A 118 5.79 14.76 20.91
N GLU A 119 5.65 14.83 22.23
CA GLU A 119 5.38 16.08 22.95
C GLU A 119 6.67 16.86 23.27
N SER A 120 7.79 16.18 23.53
CA SER A 120 9.10 16.81 23.74
C SER A 120 9.83 17.01 22.41
N VAL A 121 10.30 18.23 22.19
CA VAL A 121 11.09 18.59 21.00
C VAL A 121 12.47 17.96 21.06
N GLU A 122 13.07 17.92 22.26
CA GLU A 122 14.40 17.35 22.54
C GLU A 122 14.41 15.86 22.23
N ALA A 123 13.39 15.13 22.70
CA ALA A 123 13.23 13.71 22.44
C ALA A 123 13.05 13.42 20.93
N LYS A 124 12.24 14.24 20.23
CA LYS A 124 12.07 14.11 18.77
C LYS A 124 13.37 14.34 18.02
N GLN A 125 14.13 15.39 18.38
CA GLN A 125 15.41 15.69 17.76
C GLN A 125 16.44 14.57 17.97
N ALA A 126 16.48 13.98 19.16
CA ALA A 126 17.34 12.83 19.46
C ALA A 126 17.01 11.62 18.57
N VAL A 127 15.72 11.27 18.43
CA VAL A 127 15.28 10.16 17.56
C VAL A 127 15.55 10.47 16.08
N MET A 128 15.34 11.72 15.65
CA MET A 128 15.64 12.18 14.29
C MET A 128 17.15 12.07 13.95
N ALA A 129 18.02 12.40 14.90
CA ALA A 129 19.46 12.26 14.74
C ALA A 129 19.88 10.80 14.54
N VAL A 130 19.29 9.88 15.32
CA VAL A 130 19.52 8.44 15.16
C VAL A 130 19.05 7.96 13.79
N ALA A 131 17.82 8.32 13.38
CA ALA A 131 17.29 7.95 12.07
C ALA A 131 18.17 8.46 10.92
N THR A 132 18.64 9.71 11.00
CA THR A 132 19.52 10.32 10.00
C THR A 132 20.88 9.60 9.92
N LYS A 133 21.47 9.25 11.08
CA LYS A 133 22.73 8.48 11.12
C LYS A 133 22.58 7.06 10.56
N LEU A 134 21.38 6.48 10.66
CA LEU A 134 21.02 5.21 10.02
C LEU A 134 20.77 5.33 8.50
N GLY A 135 20.91 6.52 7.92
CA GLY A 135 20.65 6.79 6.50
C GLY A 135 19.16 6.89 6.15
N LEU A 136 18.31 7.11 7.16
CA LEU A 136 16.88 7.33 7.00
C LEU A 136 16.59 8.84 7.07
N SER A 137 15.73 9.34 6.20
CA SER A 137 15.16 10.68 6.29
C SER A 137 14.16 10.70 7.45
N ALA A 138 14.26 11.66 8.35
CA ALA A 138 13.36 11.76 9.50
C ALA A 138 12.39 12.93 9.30
N LEU A 139 11.08 12.69 9.42
CA LEU A 139 10.05 13.71 9.24
C LEU A 139 9.22 13.86 10.50
N ASP A 140 9.26 15.05 11.10
CA ASP A 140 8.40 15.42 12.22
C ASP A 140 6.95 15.63 11.74
N ARG A 141 6.01 14.94 12.40
CA ARG A 141 4.57 14.99 12.14
C ARG A 141 3.79 15.73 13.22
N GLY A 142 4.49 16.32 14.20
CA GLY A 142 3.92 17.15 15.25
C GLY A 142 3.77 16.41 16.58
N PHE A 143 2.60 16.59 17.20
CA PHE A 143 2.29 16.08 18.54
C PHE A 143 1.92 14.60 18.54
N LEU A 144 1.96 13.98 19.72
CA LEU A 144 1.61 12.56 19.92
C LEU A 144 0.15 12.22 19.51
N LEU A 145 -0.75 13.21 19.45
CA LEU A 145 -2.11 13.07 18.94
C LEU A 145 -2.17 12.55 17.49
N VAL A 146 -1.13 12.82 16.68
CA VAL A 146 -1.02 12.39 15.28
C VAL A 146 -0.56 10.93 15.17
N ALA A 147 -0.05 10.32 16.25
CA ALA A 147 0.51 8.98 16.22
C ALA A 147 -0.47 7.94 15.67
N ARG A 148 -1.76 8.07 15.98
CA ARG A 148 -2.81 7.16 15.47
C ARG A 148 -2.94 7.21 13.95
N GLU A 149 -2.82 8.38 13.36
CA GLU A 149 -2.84 8.52 11.90
C GLU A 149 -1.61 7.82 11.28
N LEU A 150 -0.47 7.89 11.96
CA LEU A 150 0.77 7.23 11.53
C LEU A 150 0.69 5.70 11.61
N GLU A 151 -0.03 5.10 12.56
CA GLU A 151 -0.31 3.65 12.55
C GLU A 151 -1.33 3.21 11.54
N ASP A 152 -2.35 4.04 11.34
CA ASP A 152 -3.38 3.71 10.37
C ASP A 152 -2.82 3.77 8.95
N PHE A 153 -1.69 4.46 8.74
CA PHE A 153 -1.03 4.63 7.45
C PHE A 153 -0.56 3.31 6.79
N PRO A 154 0.28 2.45 7.41
CA PRO A 154 0.71 1.17 6.84
C PRO A 154 -0.43 0.20 6.55
N LEU A 155 -1.51 0.25 7.35
CA LEU A 155 -2.68 -0.61 7.19
C LEU A 155 -3.59 -0.16 6.04
N GLN A 156 -3.42 1.06 5.55
CA GLN A 156 -4.23 1.62 4.47
C GLN A 156 -3.71 1.19 3.10
N LEU A 157 -4.12 -0.01 2.68
CA LEU A 157 -3.90 -0.48 1.32
C LEU A 157 -4.86 0.25 0.35
N PHE A 158 -4.32 1.22 -0.38
CA PHE A 158 -4.98 2.05 -1.41
C PHE A 158 -6.40 2.52 -1.04
N PRO A 159 -6.58 3.28 0.06
CA PRO A 159 -7.91 3.63 0.59
C PRO A 159 -8.77 4.39 -0.43
N GLN A 160 -8.16 5.32 -1.17
CA GLN A 160 -8.84 6.15 -2.17
C GLN A 160 -9.20 5.39 -3.47
N TRP A 161 -8.63 4.21 -3.69
CA TRP A 161 -8.89 3.40 -4.90
C TRP A 161 -10.06 2.45 -4.77
N ARG A 162 -10.48 2.11 -3.54
CA ARG A 162 -11.52 1.10 -3.30
C ARG A 162 -12.84 1.44 -3.98
N LEU A 163 -13.28 2.68 -3.89
CA LEU A 163 -14.53 3.13 -4.52
C LEU A 163 -14.42 3.19 -6.05
N PRO A 164 -13.41 3.87 -6.65
CA PRO A 164 -13.18 3.86 -8.09
C PRO A 164 -13.09 2.45 -8.70
N LEU A 165 -12.38 1.52 -8.03
CA LEU A 165 -12.25 0.14 -8.51
C LEU A 165 -13.57 -0.62 -8.46
N ARG A 166 -14.37 -0.47 -7.40
CA ARG A 166 -15.70 -1.09 -7.34
C ARG A 166 -16.63 -0.58 -8.44
N ILE A 167 -16.60 0.73 -8.71
CA ILE A 167 -17.37 1.35 -9.80
C ILE A 167 -16.90 0.79 -11.15
N ALA A 168 -15.59 0.77 -11.40
CA ALA A 168 -15.01 0.25 -12.63
C ALA A 168 -15.39 -1.22 -12.87
N ILE A 169 -15.18 -2.10 -11.88
CA ILE A 169 -15.52 -3.53 -11.98
C ILE A 169 -17.01 -3.73 -12.18
N GLY A 170 -17.86 -3.01 -11.44
CA GLY A 170 -19.31 -3.09 -11.56
C GLY A 170 -19.81 -2.68 -12.96
N LEU A 171 -19.31 -1.55 -13.48
CA LEU A 171 -19.64 -1.09 -14.83
C LEU A 171 -19.13 -2.07 -15.89
N SER A 172 -17.87 -2.51 -15.80
CA SER A 172 -17.31 -3.49 -16.74
C SER A 172 -18.10 -4.79 -16.76
N ALA A 173 -18.47 -5.33 -15.59
CA ALA A 173 -19.26 -6.56 -15.50
C ALA A 173 -20.65 -6.37 -16.09
N ALA A 174 -21.35 -5.27 -15.77
CA ALA A 174 -22.69 -5.00 -16.28
C ALA A 174 -22.71 -4.90 -17.81
N PHE A 175 -21.81 -4.12 -18.41
CA PHE A 175 -21.71 -4.01 -19.87
C PHE A 175 -21.19 -5.29 -20.52
N PHE A 176 -20.30 -6.03 -19.86
CA PHE A 176 -19.83 -7.32 -20.35
C PHE A 176 -20.98 -8.32 -20.48
N PHE A 177 -21.79 -8.51 -19.43
CA PHE A 177 -22.94 -9.43 -19.49
C PHE A 177 -24.02 -8.94 -20.46
N TYR A 178 -24.30 -7.65 -20.50
CA TYR A 178 -25.26 -7.08 -21.46
C TYR A 178 -24.85 -7.38 -22.91
N LEU A 179 -23.58 -7.12 -23.26
CA LEU A 179 -23.08 -7.39 -24.60
C LEU A 179 -22.93 -8.90 -24.88
N LEU A 180 -22.56 -9.71 -23.88
CA LEU A 180 -22.50 -11.17 -23.99
C LEU A 180 -23.87 -11.74 -24.40
N ILE A 181 -24.93 -11.33 -23.71
CA ILE A 181 -26.31 -11.75 -24.02
C ILE A 181 -26.70 -11.28 -25.42
N ARG A 182 -26.48 -10.00 -25.72
CA ARG A 182 -26.92 -9.39 -26.98
C ARG A 182 -26.18 -9.89 -28.22
N TYR A 183 -24.87 -10.10 -28.13
CA TYR A 183 -24.07 -10.45 -29.31
C TYR A 183 -23.85 -11.95 -29.46
N ILE A 184 -23.59 -12.67 -28.36
CA ILE A 184 -23.19 -14.08 -28.45
C ILE A 184 -24.37 -14.99 -28.20
N ILE A 185 -25.11 -14.79 -27.10
CA ILE A 185 -26.25 -15.67 -26.77
C ILE A 185 -27.35 -15.50 -27.80
N TYR A 186 -27.67 -14.27 -28.20
CA TYR A 186 -28.66 -14.02 -29.24
C TYR A 186 -28.28 -14.68 -30.57
N ALA A 187 -27.04 -14.52 -31.03
CA ALA A 187 -26.56 -15.12 -32.28
C ALA A 187 -26.58 -16.66 -32.21
N TYR A 188 -26.16 -17.23 -31.09
CA TYR A 188 -26.21 -18.67 -30.86
C TYR A 188 -27.64 -19.22 -30.91
N VAL A 189 -28.59 -18.57 -30.22
CA VAL A 189 -29.98 -19.04 -30.11
C VAL A 189 -30.77 -18.84 -31.41
N THR A 190 -30.59 -17.70 -32.09
CA THR A 190 -31.40 -17.35 -33.27
C THR A 190 -30.79 -17.78 -34.59
N GLN A 191 -29.46 -17.75 -34.71
CA GLN A 191 -28.75 -18.05 -35.95
C GLN A 191 -27.99 -19.39 -35.91
N GLY A 192 -27.85 -20.02 -34.73
CA GLY A 192 -27.14 -21.29 -34.59
C GLY A 192 -25.62 -21.17 -34.79
N GLU A 193 -25.06 -19.96 -34.81
CA GLU A 193 -23.62 -19.73 -35.03
C GLU A 193 -22.83 -19.69 -33.71
N ASP A 194 -21.78 -20.50 -33.62
CA ASP A 194 -20.82 -20.51 -32.51
C ASP A 194 -19.74 -19.42 -32.68
N ILE A 195 -20.10 -18.16 -32.38
CA ILE A 195 -19.16 -17.02 -32.41
C ILE A 195 -18.47 -16.75 -31.06
N SER A 196 -18.42 -17.75 -30.17
CA SER A 196 -17.85 -17.66 -28.82
C SER A 196 -16.37 -17.23 -28.80
N PHE A 197 -15.60 -17.48 -29.85
CA PHE A 197 -14.21 -17.04 -29.95
C PHE A 197 -14.05 -15.50 -29.91
N ARG A 198 -15.10 -14.74 -30.21
CA ARG A 198 -15.11 -13.26 -30.20
C ARG A 198 -15.16 -12.68 -28.78
N ILE A 199 -15.48 -13.48 -27.76
CA ILE A 199 -15.61 -13.06 -26.35
C ILE A 199 -14.35 -12.31 -25.88
N MET A 200 -13.16 -12.86 -26.11
CA MET A 200 -11.97 -12.38 -25.41
C MET A 200 -11.45 -11.03 -25.91
N VAL A 201 -11.54 -10.76 -27.21
CA VAL A 201 -10.96 -9.53 -27.82
C VAL A 201 -12.05 -8.59 -28.33
N SER A 202 -13.06 -9.10 -29.04
CA SER A 202 -14.07 -8.24 -29.66
C SER A 202 -15.03 -7.66 -28.62
N LEU A 203 -15.42 -8.45 -27.62
CA LEU A 203 -16.30 -7.99 -26.56
C LEU A 203 -15.57 -7.01 -25.64
N ALA A 204 -14.33 -7.34 -25.26
CA ALA A 204 -13.47 -6.44 -24.47
C ALA A 204 -13.26 -5.09 -25.17
N ASN A 205 -13.05 -5.09 -26.49
CA ASN A 205 -12.87 -3.85 -27.26
C ASN A 205 -14.14 -2.97 -27.31
N GLN A 206 -15.32 -3.53 -27.07
CA GLN A 206 -16.57 -2.75 -26.94
C GLN A 206 -16.80 -2.26 -25.51
N VAL A 207 -16.47 -3.07 -24.49
CA VAL A 207 -16.64 -2.69 -23.08
C VAL A 207 -15.66 -1.60 -22.66
N CYS A 208 -14.37 -1.71 -23.03
CA CYS A 208 -13.32 -0.77 -22.64
C CYS A 208 -13.65 0.71 -22.95
N PRO A 209 -14.02 1.11 -24.18
CA PRO A 209 -14.33 2.51 -24.48
C PRO A 209 -15.59 3.02 -23.76
N ILE A 210 -16.61 2.18 -23.57
CA ILE A 210 -17.83 2.56 -22.83
C ILE A 210 -17.49 2.88 -21.38
N VAL A 211 -16.76 1.97 -20.71
CA VAL A 211 -16.35 2.15 -19.31
C VAL A 211 -15.41 3.36 -19.18
N PHE A 212 -14.48 3.53 -20.12
CA PHE A 212 -13.61 4.71 -20.19
C PHE A 212 -14.42 6.02 -20.21
N LEU A 213 -15.37 6.17 -21.14
CA LEU A 213 -16.15 7.40 -21.26
C LEU A 213 -16.97 7.68 -20.01
N ILE A 214 -17.62 6.67 -19.43
CA ILE A 214 -18.40 6.82 -18.20
C ILE A 214 -17.51 7.24 -17.03
N MET A 215 -16.36 6.59 -16.85
CA MET A 215 -15.42 6.94 -15.79
C MET A 215 -14.84 8.35 -15.97
N LEU A 216 -14.59 8.77 -17.21
CA LEU A 216 -14.16 10.12 -17.53
C LEU A 216 -15.25 11.15 -17.18
N SER A 217 -16.51 10.87 -17.54
CA SER A 217 -17.65 11.72 -17.16
C SER A 217 -17.77 11.85 -15.63
N LEU A 218 -17.64 10.73 -14.89
CA LEU A 218 -17.66 10.73 -13.43
C LEU A 218 -16.49 11.49 -12.78
N CYS A 219 -15.39 11.71 -13.50
CA CYS A 219 -14.27 12.52 -13.03
C CYS A 219 -14.59 14.03 -13.06
N TYR A 220 -15.28 14.49 -14.11
CA TYR A 220 -15.62 15.91 -14.29
C TYR A 220 -16.94 16.31 -13.65
N MET A 221 -17.89 15.38 -13.53
CA MET A 221 -19.22 15.62 -12.95
C MET A 221 -19.22 16.25 -11.53
N PRO A 222 -18.39 15.82 -10.55
CA PRO A 222 -18.44 16.42 -9.22
C PRO A 222 -18.00 17.89 -9.22
N SER A 223 -17.13 18.29 -10.15
CA SER A 223 -16.71 19.68 -10.30
C SER A 223 -17.87 20.57 -10.78
N VAL A 224 -18.63 20.11 -11.78
CA VAL A 224 -19.81 20.84 -12.28
C VAL A 224 -20.90 20.90 -11.21
N LEU A 225 -21.12 19.79 -10.50
CA LEU A 225 -22.11 19.71 -9.42
C LEU A 225 -21.74 20.61 -8.24
N ALA A 226 -20.45 20.68 -7.89
CA ALA A 226 -19.97 21.62 -6.88
C ALA A 226 -20.25 23.06 -7.29
N SER A 227 -19.93 23.46 -8.53
CA SER A 227 -20.22 24.81 -9.05
C SER A 227 -21.71 25.13 -9.05
N PHE A 228 -22.55 24.19 -9.46
CA PHE A 228 -24.01 24.34 -9.42
C PHE A 228 -24.52 24.49 -7.98
N LEU A 229 -24.08 23.64 -7.05
CA LEU A 229 -24.51 23.70 -5.64
C LEU A 229 -24.01 24.96 -4.92
N LEU A 230 -22.79 25.41 -5.22
CA LEU A 230 -22.22 26.67 -4.71
C LEU A 230 -22.98 27.88 -5.27
N GLY A 231 -23.23 27.90 -6.58
CA GLY A 231 -23.87 29.01 -7.29
C GLY A 231 -25.38 29.12 -7.04
N ALA A 232 -26.10 27.99 -6.98
CA ALA A 232 -27.55 27.98 -6.85
C ALA A 232 -28.06 28.16 -5.41
N TYR A 233 -27.29 27.75 -4.39
CA TYR A 233 -27.83 27.66 -3.03
C TYR A 233 -27.10 28.49 -1.97
N ARG A 234 -25.82 28.87 -2.12
CA ARG A 234 -25.03 29.22 -0.91
C ARG A 234 -24.02 30.36 -0.97
N GLY A 235 -23.75 31.01 -2.12
CA GLY A 235 -23.12 32.34 -2.23
C GLY A 235 -21.81 32.62 -1.46
N THR A 236 -21.22 31.64 -0.79
CA THR A 236 -20.09 31.81 0.13
C THR A 236 -19.16 30.59 0.00
N MET A 237 -17.90 30.86 -0.35
CA MET A 237 -16.85 29.85 -0.58
C MET A 237 -16.43 29.09 0.70
N TYR A 238 -16.99 29.48 1.86
CA TYR A 238 -16.58 29.00 3.18
C TYR A 238 -17.47 27.88 3.74
N ARG A 239 -18.50 27.42 3.00
CA ARG A 239 -19.35 26.31 3.45
C ARG A 239 -18.80 24.96 2.99
N ARG A 240 -18.64 24.04 3.94
CA ARG A 240 -18.18 22.67 3.70
C ARG A 240 -19.17 21.91 2.79
N PHE A 241 -18.65 21.19 1.81
CA PHE A 241 -19.45 20.33 0.93
C PHE A 241 -20.13 19.20 1.73
N PRO A 242 -21.26 18.67 1.24
CA PRO A 242 -21.79 17.41 1.75
C PRO A 242 -20.71 16.32 1.72
N ASN A 243 -20.66 15.49 2.77
CA ASN A 243 -19.61 14.48 2.94
C ASN A 243 -19.48 13.51 1.74
N TRP A 244 -20.57 13.23 1.02
CA TRP A 244 -20.53 12.37 -0.17
C TRP A 244 -19.82 13.04 -1.35
N LEU A 245 -20.01 14.36 -1.55
CA LEU A 245 -19.38 15.12 -2.62
C LEU A 245 -17.90 15.34 -2.34
N ASP A 246 -17.55 15.59 -1.08
CA ASP A 246 -16.15 15.70 -0.64
C ASP A 246 -15.38 14.39 -0.90
N ARG A 247 -15.95 13.24 -0.52
CA ARG A 247 -15.36 11.93 -0.82
C ARG A 247 -15.21 11.67 -2.33
N TRP A 248 -16.18 12.10 -3.13
CA TRP A 248 -16.10 11.97 -4.59
C TRP A 248 -15.03 12.88 -5.19
N MET A 249 -14.91 14.12 -4.72
CA MET A 249 -13.88 15.06 -5.15
C MET A 249 -12.46 14.57 -4.84
N GLN A 250 -12.28 13.83 -3.75
CA GLN A 250 -11.01 13.22 -3.33
C GLN A 250 -10.59 12.02 -4.20
N CYS A 251 -11.53 11.34 -4.87
CA CYS A 251 -11.23 10.17 -5.71
C CYS A 251 -11.14 10.49 -7.22
N ARG A 252 -11.18 11.77 -7.61
CA ARG A 252 -11.09 12.21 -9.02
C ARG A 252 -9.82 11.74 -9.73
N LYS A 253 -8.67 11.82 -9.06
CA LYS A 253 -7.37 11.38 -9.63
C LYS A 253 -7.41 9.89 -9.98
N GLN A 254 -8.02 9.08 -9.11
CA GLN A 254 -8.13 7.63 -9.24
C GLN A 254 -9.13 7.25 -10.33
N LEU A 255 -10.27 7.94 -10.42
CA LEU A 255 -11.23 7.78 -11.52
C LEU A 255 -10.58 8.10 -12.87
N GLY A 256 -9.87 9.22 -12.98
CA GLY A 256 -9.16 9.60 -14.20
C GLY A 256 -8.06 8.61 -14.60
N LEU A 257 -7.29 8.10 -13.62
CA LEU A 257 -6.23 7.13 -13.89
C LEU A 257 -6.78 5.76 -14.33
N LEU A 258 -7.92 5.32 -13.77
CA LEU A 258 -8.62 4.13 -14.25
C LEU A 258 -9.22 4.33 -15.65
N ALA A 259 -9.81 5.50 -15.92
CA ALA A 259 -10.31 5.84 -17.25
C ALA A 259 -9.17 5.77 -18.30
N LEU A 260 -8.00 6.35 -17.99
CA LEU A 260 -6.82 6.26 -18.84
C LEU A 260 -6.39 4.80 -19.08
N GLY A 261 -6.43 3.95 -18.05
CA GLY A 261 -6.16 2.51 -18.17
C GLY A 261 -7.10 1.80 -19.17
N PHE A 262 -8.41 2.09 -19.10
CA PHE A 262 -9.38 1.54 -20.06
C PHE A 262 -9.19 2.09 -21.48
N ALA A 263 -8.83 3.36 -21.62
CA ALA A 263 -8.50 3.95 -22.93
C ALA A 263 -7.28 3.25 -23.54
N PHE A 264 -6.23 3.02 -22.75
CA PHE A 264 -5.04 2.30 -23.19
C PHE A 264 -5.37 0.85 -23.61
N LEU A 265 -6.17 0.14 -22.82
CA LEU A 265 -6.65 -1.20 -23.19
C LEU A 265 -7.46 -1.19 -24.49
N HIS A 266 -8.33 -0.20 -24.69
CA HIS A 266 -9.08 -0.06 -25.94
C HIS A 266 -8.16 0.14 -27.16
N VAL A 267 -7.13 1.00 -27.03
CA VAL A 267 -6.14 1.19 -28.09
C VAL A 267 -5.41 -0.12 -28.39
N LEU A 268 -4.93 -0.82 -27.36
CA LEU A 268 -4.25 -2.11 -27.53
C LEU A 268 -5.13 -3.15 -28.22
N TYR A 269 -6.38 -3.32 -27.75
CA TYR A 269 -7.30 -4.28 -28.37
C TYR A 269 -7.61 -3.90 -29.82
N THR A 270 -7.78 -2.62 -30.11
CA THR A 270 -8.02 -2.14 -31.49
C THR A 270 -6.83 -2.43 -32.41
N LEU A 271 -5.59 -2.29 -31.91
CA LEU A 271 -4.38 -2.60 -32.68
C LEU A 271 -4.16 -4.11 -32.89
N ILE A 272 -4.63 -4.96 -31.96
CA ILE A 272 -4.49 -6.43 -32.06
C ILE A 272 -5.48 -7.05 -33.06
N ILE A 273 -6.66 -6.44 -33.25
CA ILE A 273 -7.71 -6.95 -34.16
C ILE A 273 -7.18 -7.24 -35.59
N PRO A 274 -6.51 -6.31 -36.29
CA PRO A 274 -6.03 -6.58 -37.64
C PRO A 274 -4.99 -7.69 -37.68
N ILE A 275 -4.09 -7.78 -36.70
CA ILE A 275 -3.05 -8.82 -36.60
C ILE A 275 -3.69 -10.21 -36.51
N ARG A 276 -4.72 -10.36 -35.66
CA ARG A 276 -5.44 -11.63 -35.51
C ARG A 276 -6.24 -12.01 -36.75
N SER A 277 -6.82 -11.02 -37.44
CA SER A 277 -7.55 -11.22 -38.70
C SER A 277 -6.60 -11.74 -39.80
N VAL A 278 -5.43 -11.11 -39.92
CA VAL A 278 -4.39 -11.53 -40.88
C VAL A 278 -3.86 -12.92 -40.55
N GLU A 279 -3.58 -13.22 -39.28
CA GLU A 279 -3.10 -14.55 -38.87
C GLU A 279 -4.14 -15.66 -39.17
N HIS A 280 -5.43 -15.39 -38.90
CA HIS A 280 -6.50 -16.33 -39.24
C HIS A 280 -6.62 -16.53 -40.75
N THR A 281 -6.50 -15.46 -41.53
CA THR A 281 -6.54 -15.52 -43.00
C THR A 281 -5.33 -16.29 -43.55
N LEU A 282 -4.12 -16.07 -43.00
CA LEU A 282 -2.90 -16.80 -43.35
C LEU A 282 -2.97 -18.29 -42.96
N LYS A 283 -3.57 -18.64 -41.82
CA LYS A 283 -3.80 -20.05 -41.44
C LYS A 283 -4.84 -20.71 -42.35
N CYS A 284 -5.92 -20.01 -42.71
CA CYS A 284 -6.93 -20.52 -43.62
C CYS A 284 -6.38 -20.74 -45.04
N THR A 285 -5.63 -19.77 -45.57
CA THR A 285 -4.95 -19.92 -46.87
C THR A 285 -3.90 -21.03 -46.86
N ARG A 286 -3.09 -21.18 -45.80
CA ARG A 286 -2.11 -22.25 -45.68
C ARG A 286 -2.74 -23.65 -45.55
N THR A 287 -3.88 -23.76 -44.88
CA THR A 287 -4.61 -25.05 -44.77
C THR A 287 -5.31 -25.40 -46.08
N HIS A 288 -5.88 -24.40 -46.78
CA HIS A 288 -6.50 -24.58 -48.08
C HIS A 288 -5.47 -24.93 -49.18
N THR A 289 -4.28 -24.34 -49.17
CA THR A 289 -3.21 -24.77 -50.09
C THR A 289 -2.75 -26.19 -49.79
N HIS A 290 -2.60 -26.60 -48.53
CA HIS A 290 -2.26 -27.98 -48.19
C HIS A 290 -3.35 -29.00 -48.59
N THR A 291 -4.64 -28.71 -48.38
CA THR A 291 -5.72 -29.64 -48.77
C THR A 291 -5.88 -29.74 -50.28
N HIS A 292 -5.73 -28.64 -51.04
CA HIS A 292 -5.76 -28.67 -52.51
C HIS A 292 -4.51 -29.33 -53.11
N THR A 293 -3.34 -29.15 -52.50
CA THR A 293 -2.10 -29.82 -52.96
C THR A 293 -2.16 -31.32 -52.68
N VAL A 294 -2.72 -31.76 -51.55
CA VAL A 294 -2.90 -33.19 -51.26
C VAL A 294 -4.01 -33.81 -52.11
N ALA A 295 -5.08 -33.08 -52.43
CA ALA A 295 -6.13 -33.54 -53.34
C ALA A 295 -5.65 -33.69 -54.80
N CYS A 296 -4.76 -32.81 -55.28
CA CYS A 296 -4.16 -32.92 -56.61
C CYS A 296 -3.05 -33.98 -56.73
N ILE A 297 -2.57 -34.56 -55.63
CA ILE A 297 -1.57 -35.65 -55.65
C ILE A 297 -2.24 -37.03 -55.68
N PHE A 298 -3.54 -37.11 -55.40
CA PHE A 298 -4.32 -38.37 -55.34
C PHE A 298 -5.34 -38.54 -56.48
N LEU A 299 -5.32 -37.68 -57.50
CA LEU A 299 -6.08 -37.79 -58.76
C LEU A 299 -5.11 -37.94 -59.93
#